data_AF-A0A4P9X576-F1
#
_entry.id   AF-A0A4P9X576-F1
#
_cell.length_a   1.000
_cell.length_b   1.000
_cell.length_c   1.000
_cell.angle_alpha   90.00
_cell.angle_beta   90.00
_cell.angle_gamma   90.00
#
_symmetry.space_group_name_H-M   'P 1'
#
loop_
_entity.id
_entity.type
_entity.pdbx_description
1 polymer ?
#
loop_
_entity_poly.entity_id
_entity_poly.type
_entity_poly.pdbx_seq_one_letter_code
_entity_poly.pdbx_strand_id
1 'polypeptide(L)'
;YNFDTYRLVQKLESDGFSPDSAEAIMASLSDVVSESVANVTRSGVTKAEFERAVYQNQVDFGHIRNEIQLIEKNEFTTVRADLKRLSSDLEKFRLHMIEELRGVQSSVRLDLSLEKGHLRDEQSSQEIRLHEEDSRVETEISGLRTQLESVKWELFRTLFPLFCAGGALAFSYLRF
;
A
#
# COMPACT_ATOMS: atom_id res chain seq x y z
N TYR A 1 -37.46 25.60 64.92
CA TYR A 1 -36.95 24.94 66.14
C TYR A 1 -37.08 25.95 67.26
N ASN A 2 -37.89 25.67 68.27
CA ASN A 2 -38.03 26.58 69.42
C ASN A 2 -37.07 26.09 70.50
N PHE A 3 -36.02 26.87 70.74
CA PHE A 3 -35.11 26.66 71.86
C PHE A 3 -35.87 27.00 73.15
N ASP A 4 -36.03 26.04 74.04
CA ASP A 4 -36.80 26.21 75.29
C ASP A 4 -35.92 26.95 76.32
N THR A 5 -35.96 28.28 76.22
CA THR A 5 -35.20 29.21 77.06
C THR A 5 -35.60 29.10 78.53
N TYR A 6 -36.88 28.85 78.80
CA TYR A 6 -37.41 28.74 80.17
C TYR A 6 -36.90 27.49 80.88
N ARG A 7 -36.92 26.34 80.20
CA ARG A 7 -36.45 25.07 80.78
C ARG A 7 -34.94 25.09 81.04
N LEU A 8 -34.17 25.82 80.24
CA LEU A 8 -32.73 25.99 80.45
C LEU A 8 -32.43 26.84 81.69
N VAL A 9 -33.16 27.96 81.87
CA VAL A 9 -33.02 28.82 83.05
C VAL A 9 -33.40 28.08 84.33
N GLN A 10 -34.54 27.37 84.35
CA GLN A 10 -34.94 26.55 85.50
C GLN A 10 -33.90 25.50 85.88
N LYS A 11 -33.23 24.90 84.89
CA LYS A 11 -32.19 23.91 85.13
C LYS A 11 -30.92 24.54 85.73
N LEU A 12 -30.51 25.71 85.21
CA LEU A 12 -29.39 26.47 85.75
C LEU A 12 -29.65 26.92 87.19
N GLU A 13 -30.86 27.38 87.50
CA GLU A 13 -31.26 27.73 88.86
C GLU A 13 -31.24 26.49 89.79
N SER A 14 -31.69 25.33 89.31
CA SER A 14 -31.64 24.07 90.10
C SER A 14 -30.22 23.57 90.35
N ASP A 15 -29.27 23.93 89.49
CA ASP A 15 -27.84 23.58 89.62
C ASP A 15 -27.05 24.61 90.45
N GLY A 16 -27.74 25.62 91.04
CA GLY A 16 -27.17 26.56 92.01
C GLY A 16 -26.74 27.92 91.45
N PHE A 17 -27.10 28.25 90.21
CA PHE A 17 -26.87 29.58 89.64
C PHE A 17 -27.90 30.60 90.15
N SER A 18 -27.50 31.87 90.30
CA SER A 18 -28.45 32.94 90.60
C SER A 18 -29.36 33.21 89.39
N PRO A 19 -30.61 33.68 89.60
CA PRO A 19 -31.55 33.96 88.50
C PRO A 19 -30.93 34.88 87.42
N ASP A 20 -30.27 35.96 87.84
CA ASP A 20 -29.62 36.91 86.93
C ASP A 20 -28.48 36.27 86.11
N SER A 21 -27.71 35.35 86.72
CA SER A 21 -26.63 34.64 86.02
C SER A 21 -27.18 33.60 85.06
N ALA A 22 -28.24 32.89 85.45
CA ALA A 22 -28.92 31.90 84.60
C ALA A 22 -29.53 32.57 83.36
N GLU A 23 -30.15 33.74 83.53
CA GLU A 23 -30.71 34.54 82.43
C GLU A 23 -29.63 35.09 81.49
N ALA A 24 -28.52 35.60 82.04
CA ALA A 24 -27.39 36.09 81.23
C ALA A 24 -26.70 34.99 80.40
N ILE A 25 -26.56 33.79 80.97
CA ILE A 25 -26.03 32.61 80.26
C ILE A 25 -27.01 32.18 79.16
N MET A 26 -28.32 32.17 79.45
CA MET A 26 -29.35 31.87 78.46
C MET A 26 -29.24 32.86 77.28
N ALA A 27 -29.24 34.16 77.55
CA ALA A 27 -29.17 35.19 76.51
C ALA A 27 -27.95 35.00 75.59
N SER A 28 -26.77 34.78 76.19
CA SER A 28 -25.53 34.53 75.44
C SER A 28 -25.61 33.26 74.58
N LEU A 29 -26.22 32.19 75.11
CA LEU A 29 -26.40 30.94 74.37
C LEU A 29 -27.40 31.08 73.24
N SER A 30 -28.49 31.83 73.45
CA SER A 30 -29.49 32.16 72.44
C SER A 30 -28.86 32.93 71.27
N ASP A 31 -27.95 33.86 71.54
CA ASP A 31 -27.23 34.61 70.53
C ASP A 31 -26.30 33.70 69.71
N VAL A 32 -25.49 32.85 70.36
CA VAL A 32 -24.59 31.90 69.67
C VAL A 32 -25.37 30.87 68.85
N VAL A 33 -26.49 30.35 69.38
CA VAL A 33 -27.36 29.42 68.64
C VAL A 33 -27.99 30.11 67.44
N SER A 34 -28.45 31.35 67.60
CA SER A 34 -29.03 32.12 66.49
C SER A 34 -28.01 32.40 65.40
N GLU A 35 -26.78 32.79 65.77
CA GLU A 35 -25.67 32.97 64.83
C GLU A 35 -25.30 31.67 64.13
N SER A 36 -25.22 30.55 64.87
CA SER A 36 -24.90 29.25 64.30
C SER A 36 -25.98 28.74 63.34
N VAL A 37 -27.27 28.94 63.67
CA VAL A 37 -28.40 28.61 62.78
C VAL A 37 -28.38 29.49 61.54
N ALA A 38 -28.13 30.79 61.70
CA ALA A 38 -27.99 31.71 60.58
C ALA A 38 -26.84 31.30 59.65
N ASN A 39 -25.69 30.91 60.21
CA ASN A 39 -24.53 30.46 59.43
C ASN A 39 -24.80 29.16 58.68
N VAL A 40 -25.39 28.15 59.35
CA VAL A 40 -25.79 26.88 58.70
C VAL A 40 -26.83 27.11 57.61
N THR A 41 -27.77 28.02 57.81
CA THR A 41 -28.78 28.38 56.79
C THR A 41 -28.13 29.12 55.61
N ARG A 42 -27.06 29.89 55.86
CA ARG A 42 -26.31 30.62 54.82
C ARG A 42 -25.43 29.71 53.96
N SER A 43 -24.86 28.65 54.55
CA SER A 43 -24.02 27.68 53.85
C SER A 43 -24.78 26.44 53.36
N GLY A 44 -25.98 26.21 53.89
CA GLY A 44 -26.82 25.07 53.58
C GLY A 44 -27.61 25.29 52.30
N VAL A 45 -27.75 24.23 51.50
CA VAL A 45 -28.64 24.22 50.34
C VAL A 45 -30.02 23.78 50.81
N THR A 46 -31.06 24.49 50.38
CA THR A 46 -32.43 24.09 50.69
C THR A 46 -32.80 22.80 49.95
N LYS A 47 -33.70 22.00 50.53
CA LYS A 47 -34.16 20.77 49.87
C LYS A 47 -34.73 21.04 48.47
N ALA A 48 -35.43 22.16 48.30
CA ALA A 48 -36.00 22.59 47.03
C ALA A 48 -34.92 22.93 45.98
N GLU A 49 -33.83 23.61 46.37
CA GLU A 49 -32.70 23.89 45.47
C GLU A 49 -31.97 22.61 45.06
N PHE A 50 -31.78 21.68 46.01
CA PHE A 50 -31.18 20.38 45.71
C PHE A 50 -32.04 19.56 44.74
N GLU A 51 -33.35 19.44 44.99
CA GLU A 51 -34.28 18.75 44.09
C GLU A 51 -34.31 19.38 42.69
N ARG A 52 -34.28 20.72 42.61
CA ARG A 52 -34.20 21.44 41.34
C ARG A 52 -32.89 21.14 40.59
N ALA A 53 -31.75 21.12 41.29
CA ALA A 53 -30.46 20.79 40.69
C ALA A 53 -30.42 19.34 40.20
N VAL A 54 -30.99 18.39 40.95
CA VAL A 54 -31.11 16.99 40.52
C VAL A 54 -31.98 16.87 39.28
N TYR A 55 -33.12 17.57 39.24
CA TYR A 55 -34.00 17.57 38.07
C TYR A 55 -33.30 18.14 36.83
N GLN A 56 -32.61 19.27 36.98
CA GLN A 56 -31.85 19.87 35.88
C GLN A 56 -30.78 18.91 35.35
N ASN A 57 -30.01 18.28 36.24
CA ASN A 57 -29.03 17.26 35.86
C ASN A 57 -29.68 16.10 35.09
N GLN A 58 -30.85 15.60 35.52
CA GLN A 58 -31.54 14.53 34.81
C GLN A 58 -31.95 14.92 33.38
N VAL A 59 -32.43 16.16 33.20
CA VAL A 59 -32.77 16.69 31.88
C VAL A 59 -31.51 16.81 31.01
N ASP A 60 -30.43 17.33 31.57
CA ASP A 60 -29.16 17.51 30.86
C ASP A 60 -28.56 16.15 30.45
N PHE A 61 -28.62 15.14 31.32
CA PHE A 61 -28.25 13.76 30.97
C PHE A 61 -29.13 13.18 29.85
N GLY A 62 -30.43 13.47 29.86
CA GLY A 62 -31.34 13.08 28.80
C GLY A 62 -30.97 13.72 27.46
N HIS A 63 -30.61 15.02 27.47
CA HIS A 63 -30.17 15.74 26.29
C HIS A 63 -28.86 15.16 25.72
N ILE A 64 -27.83 15.03 26.55
CA ILE A 64 -26.52 14.49 26.14
C ILE A 64 -26.68 13.09 25.57
N ARG A 65 -27.51 12.23 26.19
CA ARG A 65 -27.76 10.88 25.68
C ARG A 65 -28.38 10.89 24.28
N ASN A 66 -29.35 11.77 24.05
CA ASN A 66 -29.99 11.89 22.73
C ASN A 66 -29.00 12.42 21.69
N GLU A 67 -28.17 13.38 22.07
CA GLU A 67 -27.13 13.94 21.20
C GLU A 67 -26.09 12.87 20.79
N ILE A 68 -25.60 12.08 21.76
CA ILE A 68 -24.71 10.95 21.50
C ILE A 68 -25.36 9.95 20.54
N GLN A 69 -26.62 9.57 20.77
CA GLN A 69 -27.33 8.64 19.89
C GLN A 69 -27.49 9.17 18.46
N LEU A 70 -27.68 10.49 18.31
CA LEU A 70 -27.80 11.13 17.01
C LEU A 70 -26.46 11.16 16.27
N ILE A 71 -25.37 11.49 16.99
CA ILE A 71 -24.01 11.47 16.45
C ILE A 71 -23.63 10.05 16.03
N GLU A 72 -23.82 9.05 16.90
CA GLU A 72 -23.53 7.65 16.59
C GLU A 72 -24.27 7.17 15.34
N LYS A 73 -25.55 7.51 15.20
CA LYS A 73 -26.32 7.17 14.00
C LYS A 73 -25.76 7.85 12.76
N ASN A 74 -25.41 9.12 12.85
CA ASN A 74 -24.85 9.87 11.74
C ASN A 74 -23.49 9.30 11.31
N GLU A 75 -22.57 9.11 12.26
CA GLU A 75 -21.26 8.50 12.02
C GLU A 75 -21.41 7.10 11.42
N PHE A 76 -22.30 6.28 11.96
CA PHE A 76 -22.57 4.96 11.41
C PHE A 76 -23.06 5.02 9.96
N THR A 77 -23.94 5.95 9.62
CA THR A 77 -24.41 6.12 8.24
C THR A 77 -23.29 6.58 7.31
N THR A 78 -22.43 7.49 7.78
CA THR A 78 -21.28 8.00 7.02
C THR A 78 -20.26 6.89 6.76
N VAL A 79 -19.83 6.19 7.81
CA VAL A 79 -18.91 5.04 7.71
C VAL A 79 -19.48 3.96 6.79
N ARG A 80 -20.78 3.66 6.88
CA ARG A 80 -21.42 2.69 5.99
C ARG A 80 -21.46 3.15 4.54
N ALA A 81 -21.65 4.45 4.29
CA ALA A 81 -21.60 5.01 2.95
C ALA A 81 -20.18 4.94 2.37
N ASP A 82 -19.17 5.29 3.17
CA ASP A 82 -17.76 5.21 2.78
C ASP A 82 -17.33 3.77 2.48
N LEU A 83 -17.76 2.80 3.30
CA LEU A 83 -17.48 1.38 3.06
C LEU A 83 -18.09 0.91 1.73
N LYS A 84 -19.35 1.29 1.43
CA LYS A 84 -19.99 0.97 0.16
C LYS A 84 -19.26 1.61 -1.03
N ARG A 85 -18.84 2.86 -0.88
CA ARG A 85 -18.07 3.56 -1.92
C ARG A 85 -16.73 2.87 -2.16
N LEU A 86 -15.98 2.58 -1.10
CA LEU A 86 -14.69 1.90 -1.18
C LEU A 86 -14.83 0.51 -1.82
N SER A 87 -15.87 -0.24 -1.47
CA SER A 87 -16.16 -1.54 -2.10
C SER A 87 -16.45 -1.41 -3.59
N SER A 88 -17.16 -0.36 -4.02
CA SER A 88 -17.43 -0.09 -5.45
C SER A 88 -16.15 0.29 -6.20
N ASP A 89 -15.33 1.15 -5.60
CA ASP A 89 -14.05 1.58 -6.17
C ASP A 89 -13.06 0.41 -6.27
N LEU A 90 -13.05 -0.49 -5.28
CA LEU A 90 -12.26 -1.73 -5.31
C LEU A 90 -12.67 -2.62 -6.49
N GLU A 91 -13.97 -2.81 -6.73
CA GLU A 91 -14.44 -3.65 -7.83
C GLU A 91 -14.10 -3.04 -9.19
N LYS A 92 -14.26 -1.71 -9.33
CA LYS A 92 -13.82 -1.00 -10.55
C LYS A 92 -12.32 -1.15 -10.78
N PHE A 93 -11.51 -0.99 -9.73
CA PHE A 93 -10.06 -1.14 -9.81
C PHE A 93 -9.68 -2.56 -10.22
N ARG A 94 -10.32 -3.58 -9.63
CA ARG A 94 -10.14 -4.98 -10.01
C ARG A 94 -10.44 -5.22 -11.49
N LEU A 95 -11.57 -4.71 -12.00
CA LEU A 95 -11.93 -4.86 -13.41
C LEU A 95 -10.92 -4.17 -14.33
N HIS A 96 -10.51 -2.95 -13.98
CA HIS A 96 -9.52 -2.20 -14.74
C HIS A 96 -8.16 -2.94 -14.79
N MET A 97 -7.69 -3.45 -13.64
CA MET A 97 -6.45 -4.23 -13.57
C MET A 97 -6.49 -5.51 -14.43
N ILE A 98 -7.64 -6.20 -14.48
CA ILE A 98 -7.80 -7.37 -15.34
C ILE A 98 -7.69 -6.98 -16.81
N GLU A 99 -8.29 -5.85 -17.21
CA GLU A 99 -8.24 -5.37 -18.57
C GLU A 99 -6.83 -4.92 -18.98
N GLU A 100 -6.15 -4.16 -18.13
CA GLU A 100 -4.75 -3.77 -18.32
C GLU A 100 -3.84 -4.99 -18.45
N LEU A 101 -4.00 -6.00 -17.59
CA LEU A 101 -3.20 -7.22 -17.64
C LEU A 101 -3.46 -8.03 -18.93
N ARG A 102 -4.71 -8.06 -19.41
CA ARG A 102 -5.05 -8.65 -20.71
C ARG A 102 -4.44 -7.87 -21.87
N GLY A 103 -4.46 -6.54 -21.80
CA GLY A 103 -3.82 -5.66 -22.77
C GLY A 103 -2.33 -5.93 -22.88
N VAL A 104 -1.63 -5.95 -21.75
CA VAL A 104 -0.20 -6.28 -21.67
C VAL A 104 0.08 -7.68 -22.22
N GLN A 105 -0.71 -8.68 -21.83
CA GLN A 105 -0.55 -10.04 -22.32
C GLN A 105 -0.70 -10.13 -23.85
N SER A 106 -1.68 -9.42 -24.41
CA SER A 106 -1.92 -9.36 -25.85
C SER A 106 -0.76 -8.67 -26.57
N SER A 107 -0.28 -7.54 -26.04
CA SER A 107 0.88 -6.81 -26.58
C SER A 107 2.12 -7.70 -26.62
N VAL A 108 2.48 -8.33 -25.50
CA VAL A 108 3.66 -9.21 -25.43
C VAL A 108 3.53 -10.38 -26.42
N ARG A 109 2.33 -10.95 -26.58
CA ARG A 109 2.12 -12.02 -27.56
C ARG A 109 2.32 -11.53 -28.99
N LEU A 110 1.83 -10.33 -29.30
CA LEU A 110 2.01 -9.71 -30.62
C LEU A 110 3.50 -9.46 -30.88
N ASP A 111 4.19 -8.84 -29.92
CA ASP A 111 5.62 -8.53 -30.01
C ASP A 111 6.44 -9.80 -30.28
N LEU A 112 6.18 -10.89 -29.53
CA LEU A 112 6.83 -12.18 -29.75
C LEU A 112 6.53 -12.77 -31.13
N SER A 113 5.30 -12.59 -31.62
CA SER A 113 4.90 -13.11 -32.94
C SER A 113 5.59 -12.35 -34.07
N LEU A 114 5.73 -11.03 -33.93
CA LEU A 114 6.47 -10.18 -34.86
C LEU A 114 7.96 -10.49 -34.84
N GLU A 115 8.56 -10.60 -33.65
CA GLU A 115 9.98 -10.93 -33.50
C GLU A 115 10.32 -12.31 -34.07
N LYS A 116 9.44 -13.31 -33.85
CA LYS A 116 9.59 -14.63 -34.47
C LYS A 116 9.49 -14.57 -35.99
N GLY A 117 8.64 -13.70 -36.53
CA GLY A 117 8.56 -13.42 -37.97
C GLY A 117 9.87 -12.83 -38.49
N HIS A 118 10.37 -11.79 -37.82
CA HIS A 118 11.63 -11.13 -38.18
C HIS A 118 12.81 -12.10 -38.16
N LEU A 119 12.97 -12.89 -37.09
CA LEU A 119 14.03 -13.90 -36.99
C LEU A 119 13.98 -14.92 -38.12
N ARG A 120 12.77 -15.35 -38.53
CA ARG A 120 12.62 -16.29 -39.64
C ARG A 120 13.01 -15.66 -40.98
N ASP A 121 12.63 -14.41 -41.20
CA ASP A 121 12.96 -13.69 -42.44
C ASP A 121 14.48 -13.41 -42.52
N GLU A 122 15.10 -13.04 -41.40
CA GLU A 122 16.55 -12.87 -41.30
C GLU A 122 17.28 -14.20 -41.52
N GLN A 123 16.80 -15.29 -40.90
CA GLN A 123 17.37 -16.62 -41.09
C GLN A 123 17.29 -17.07 -42.57
N SER A 124 16.15 -16.86 -43.23
CA SER A 124 15.97 -17.15 -44.66
C SER A 124 16.92 -16.32 -45.53
N SER A 125 17.09 -15.03 -45.21
CA SER A 125 18.05 -14.17 -45.92
C SER A 125 19.49 -14.66 -45.74
N GLN A 126 19.87 -15.08 -44.53
CA GLN A 126 21.20 -15.64 -44.26
C GLN A 126 21.41 -16.96 -45.00
N GLU A 127 20.40 -17.83 -45.06
CA GLU A 127 20.47 -19.10 -45.80
C GLU A 127 20.71 -18.88 -47.29
N ILE A 128 20.01 -17.91 -47.91
CA ILE A 128 20.24 -17.54 -49.31
C ILE A 128 21.68 -17.03 -49.53
N ARG A 129 22.17 -16.14 -48.64
CA ARG A 129 23.55 -15.62 -48.73
C ARG A 129 24.57 -16.74 -48.58
N LEU A 130 24.35 -17.68 -47.67
CA LEU A 130 25.22 -18.84 -47.47
C LEU A 130 25.27 -19.71 -48.74
N HIS A 131 24.13 -20.00 -49.36
CA HIS A 131 24.09 -20.77 -50.60
C HIS A 131 24.76 -20.05 -51.78
N GLU A 132 24.62 -18.74 -51.88
CA GLU A 132 25.30 -17.94 -52.91
C GLU A 132 26.83 -17.98 -52.73
N GLU A 133 27.31 -17.81 -51.50
CA GLU A 133 28.74 -17.91 -51.20
C GLU A 133 29.28 -19.34 -51.40
N ASP A 134 28.53 -20.38 -51.04
CA ASP A 134 28.91 -21.78 -51.28
C ASP A 134 29.04 -22.09 -52.78
N SER A 135 28.07 -21.64 -53.58
CA SER A 135 28.09 -21.77 -55.05
C SER A 135 29.26 -21.01 -55.68
N ARG A 136 29.60 -19.84 -55.14
CA ARG A 136 30.77 -19.07 -55.55
C ARG A 136 32.07 -19.82 -55.25
N VAL A 137 32.20 -20.38 -54.06
CA VAL A 137 33.36 -21.21 -53.67
C VAL A 137 33.48 -22.44 -54.58
N GLU A 138 32.39 -23.12 -54.88
CA GLU A 138 32.40 -24.28 -55.81
C GLU A 138 32.84 -23.89 -57.23
N THR A 139 32.40 -22.71 -57.69
CA THR A 139 32.82 -22.15 -58.98
C THR A 139 34.32 -21.81 -58.98
N GLU A 140 34.82 -21.20 -57.92
CA GLU A 140 36.26 -20.90 -57.75
C GLU A 140 37.11 -22.18 -57.72
N ILE A 141 36.65 -23.24 -57.02
CA ILE A 141 37.31 -24.55 -56.99
C ILE A 141 37.34 -25.19 -58.39
N SER A 142 36.22 -25.13 -59.12
CA SER A 142 36.13 -25.66 -60.49
C SER A 142 37.05 -24.91 -61.46
N GLY A 143 37.14 -23.58 -61.29
CA GLY A 143 38.10 -22.74 -61.99
C GLY A 143 39.55 -23.15 -61.70
N LEU A 144 39.91 -23.34 -60.43
CA LEU A 144 41.24 -23.80 -60.03
C LEU A 144 41.57 -25.20 -60.58
N ARG A 145 40.62 -26.14 -60.58
CA ARG A 145 40.80 -27.47 -61.20
C ARG A 145 41.07 -27.38 -62.70
N THR A 146 40.33 -26.53 -63.40
CA THR A 146 40.50 -26.32 -64.85
C THR A 146 41.87 -25.71 -65.14
N GLN A 147 42.29 -24.72 -64.35
CA GLN A 147 43.65 -24.13 -64.46
C GLN A 147 44.73 -25.17 -64.19
N LEU A 148 44.57 -26.01 -63.17
CA LEU A 148 45.50 -27.10 -62.86
C LEU A 148 45.61 -28.10 -64.02
N GLU A 149 44.48 -28.49 -64.61
CA GLU A 149 44.47 -29.41 -65.75
C GLU A 149 45.13 -28.79 -66.99
N SER A 150 44.88 -27.49 -67.26
CA SER A 150 45.57 -26.73 -68.30
C SER A 150 47.10 -26.73 -68.09
N VAL A 151 47.57 -26.46 -66.87
CA VAL A 151 49.01 -26.50 -66.54
C VAL A 151 49.57 -27.92 -66.75
N LYS A 152 48.84 -28.96 -66.35
CA LYS A 152 49.24 -30.35 -66.58
C LYS A 152 49.37 -30.66 -68.09
N TRP A 153 48.43 -30.20 -68.91
CA TRP A 153 48.48 -30.37 -70.37
C TRP A 153 49.64 -29.60 -71.00
N GLU A 154 49.91 -28.38 -70.54
CA GLU A 154 51.03 -27.56 -71.01
C GLU A 154 52.39 -28.20 -70.69
N LEU A 155 52.53 -28.73 -69.46
CA LEU A 155 53.69 -29.50 -69.05
C LEU A 155 53.86 -30.76 -69.90
N PHE A 156 52.80 -31.53 -70.12
CA PHE A 156 52.86 -32.74 -70.95
C PHE A 156 53.25 -32.39 -72.40
N ARG A 157 52.63 -31.36 -72.98
CA ARG A 157 52.93 -30.88 -74.33
C ARG A 157 54.39 -30.44 -74.49
N THR A 158 54.99 -29.87 -73.46
CA THR A 158 56.38 -29.41 -73.49
C THR A 158 57.36 -30.55 -73.24
N LEU A 159 57.05 -31.45 -72.31
CA LEU A 159 57.95 -32.53 -71.90
C LEU A 159 57.94 -33.71 -72.86
N PHE A 160 56.80 -34.04 -73.47
CA PHE A 160 56.66 -35.21 -74.35
C PHE A 160 57.58 -35.15 -75.59
N PRO A 161 57.68 -34.03 -76.33
CA PRO A 161 58.64 -33.91 -77.44
C PRO A 161 60.09 -34.00 -76.98
N LEU A 162 60.43 -33.44 -75.80
CA LEU A 162 61.77 -33.55 -75.24
C LEU A 162 62.14 -35.00 -74.92
N PHE A 163 61.20 -35.76 -74.35
CA PHE A 163 61.40 -37.19 -74.08
C PHE A 163 61.56 -38.00 -75.38
N CYS A 164 60.71 -37.75 -76.39
CA CYS A 164 60.82 -38.40 -77.70
C CYS A 164 62.15 -38.05 -78.40
N ALA A 165 62.58 -36.80 -78.36
CA ALA A 165 63.86 -36.37 -78.94
C ALA A 165 65.05 -37.03 -78.22
N GLY A 166 65.05 -37.07 -76.89
CA GLY A 166 66.05 -37.80 -76.10
C GLY A 166 66.08 -39.29 -76.42
N GLY A 167 64.91 -39.93 -76.54
CA GLY A 167 64.79 -41.33 -76.94
C GLY A 167 65.33 -41.59 -78.35
N ALA A 168 65.03 -40.74 -79.33
CA ALA A 168 65.57 -40.84 -80.68
C ALA A 168 67.10 -40.73 -80.70
N LEU A 169 67.67 -39.82 -79.91
CA LEU A 169 69.13 -39.71 -79.75
C LEU A 169 69.73 -40.97 -79.11
N ALA A 170 69.09 -41.53 -78.09
CA ALA A 170 69.55 -42.77 -77.44
C ALA A 170 69.48 -43.99 -78.40
N PHE A 171 68.40 -44.14 -79.16
CA PHE A 171 68.27 -45.17 -80.19
C PHE A 171 69.29 -45.00 -81.31
N SER A 172 69.60 -43.75 -81.71
CA SER A 172 70.67 -43.46 -82.66
C SER A 172 72.02 -43.91 -82.12
N TYR A 173 72.30 -43.66 -80.83
CA TYR A 173 73.54 -44.06 -80.17
C TYR A 173 73.68 -45.59 -80.04
N LEU A 174 72.60 -46.31 -79.72
CA LEU A 174 72.60 -47.79 -79.59
C LEU A 174 72.66 -48.53 -80.94
N ARG A 175 72.41 -47.85 -82.06
CA ARG A 175 72.46 -48.43 -83.42
C ARG A 175 73.86 -48.32 -84.05
N PHE A 176 74.80 -47.64 -83.39
CA PHE A 176 76.22 -47.61 -83.72
C PHE A 176 76.98 -48.62 -82.85
#